data_AF-A0A920A3B2-F1
#
_entry.id   AF-A0A920A3B2-F1
#
_cell.length_a   1.000
_cell.length_b   1.000
_cell.length_c   1.000
_cell.angle_alpha   90.00
_cell.angle_beta   90.00
_cell.angle_gamma   90.00
#
_symmetry.space_group_name_H-M   'P 1'
#
loop_
_entity.id
_entity.type
_entity.pdbx_description
1 polymer ?
#
loop_
_entity_poly.entity_id
_entity_poly.type
_entity_poly.pdbx_seq_one_letter_code
_entity_poly.pdbx_strand_id
1 'polypeptide(L)'
;MIELQLFLQLIFPKAYAFIPFKNFFVRRFLSYKLRSIDNIESYQKIFENLVEKVINQSISSFTCNGLEQLDKNHRYLFISNHRDITLDSALLNYALYKAGHKTFNIAVGDNLMNTRWVADLMRLNKSFIIQRSGDTKKDIYKGLSLASNIFMN
;
A
#
# COMPACT_ATOMS: atom_id res chain seq x y z
N MET A 1 7.00 3.42 -18.63
CA MET A 1 6.37 4.62 -19.23
C MET A 1 4.84 4.51 -19.25
N ILE A 2 4.29 3.36 -19.66
CA ILE A 2 2.84 3.06 -19.68
C ILE A 2 2.24 2.98 -18.26
N GLU A 3 2.97 2.44 -17.29
CA GLU A 3 2.47 2.22 -15.92
C GLU A 3 2.28 3.51 -15.11
N LEU A 4 3.15 4.51 -15.33
CA LEU A 4 3.00 5.83 -14.70
C LEU A 4 1.73 6.53 -15.22
N GLN A 5 1.41 6.29 -16.49
CA GLN A 5 0.24 6.84 -17.19
C GLN A 5 -1.08 6.30 -16.62
N LEU A 6 -1.12 5.01 -16.26
CA LEU A 6 -2.24 4.34 -15.57
C LEU A 6 -2.44 4.86 -14.14
N PHE A 7 -1.37 4.97 -13.36
CA PHE A 7 -1.43 5.51 -12.00
C PHE A 7 -1.91 6.97 -11.97
N LEU A 8 -1.52 7.76 -12.98
CA LEU A 8 -1.91 9.17 -13.12
C LEU A 8 -3.35 9.37 -13.61
N GLN A 9 -3.89 8.46 -14.44
CA GLN A 9 -5.31 8.46 -14.84
C GLN A 9 -6.24 8.26 -13.64
N LEU A 10 -5.79 7.52 -12.62
CA LEU A 10 -6.53 7.29 -11.39
C LEU A 10 -6.65 8.55 -10.52
N ILE A 11 -5.62 9.41 -10.54
CA ILE A 11 -5.56 10.64 -9.72
C ILE A 11 -6.18 11.85 -10.44
N PHE A 12 -6.11 11.93 -11.78
CA PHE A 12 -6.64 13.07 -12.56
C PHE A 12 -7.40 12.62 -13.84
N PRO A 13 -8.63 12.10 -13.71
CA PRO A 13 -9.28 11.35 -14.79
C PRO A 13 -9.79 12.19 -15.96
N LYS A 14 -10.12 13.49 -15.80
CA LYS A 14 -10.89 14.23 -16.82
C LYS A 14 -10.16 15.35 -17.57
N ALA A 15 -9.06 15.90 -17.05
CA ALA A 15 -8.35 17.03 -17.67
C ALA A 15 -7.02 16.67 -18.35
N TYR A 16 -6.54 15.44 -18.19
CA TYR A 16 -5.17 15.05 -18.57
C TYR A 16 -4.98 14.74 -20.07
N ALA A 17 -6.06 14.47 -20.81
CA ALA A 17 -5.97 14.07 -22.22
C ALA A 17 -5.50 15.21 -23.15
N PHE A 18 -5.85 16.46 -22.85
CA PHE A 18 -5.76 17.60 -23.77
C PHE A 18 -4.65 18.63 -23.46
N ILE A 19 -3.88 18.46 -22.38
CA ILE A 19 -2.89 19.46 -21.95
C ILE A 19 -1.52 19.22 -22.64
N PRO A 20 -0.97 20.16 -23.42
CA PRO A 20 0.39 20.07 -23.97
C PRO A 20 1.43 20.10 -22.83
N PHE A 21 2.55 19.40 -22.99
CA PHE A 21 3.60 19.26 -21.97
C PHE A 21 3.13 18.68 -20.62
N LYS A 22 2.00 17.95 -20.57
CA LYS A 22 1.46 17.33 -19.33
C LYS A 22 2.50 16.57 -18.50
N ASN A 23 3.40 15.83 -19.15
CA ASN A 23 4.45 15.06 -18.46
C ASN A 23 5.42 15.98 -17.69
N PHE A 24 5.71 17.18 -18.23
CA PHE A 24 6.57 18.16 -17.58
C PHE A 24 5.90 18.74 -16.33
N PHE A 25 4.63 19.14 -16.44
CA PHE A 25 3.86 19.67 -15.32
C PHE A 25 3.61 18.61 -14.25
N VAL A 26 3.26 17.39 -14.63
CA VAL A 26 3.09 16.27 -13.70
C VAL A 26 4.40 15.94 -13.01
N ARG A 27 5.52 15.83 -13.74
CA ARG A 27 6.82 15.58 -13.13
C ARG A 27 7.17 16.68 -12.13
N ARG A 28 6.98 17.95 -12.49
CA ARG A 28 7.24 19.09 -11.61
C ARG A 28 6.38 19.02 -10.35
N PHE A 29 5.08 18.78 -10.51
CA PHE A 29 4.13 18.67 -9.41
C PHE A 29 4.47 17.49 -8.48
N LEU A 30 4.73 16.31 -9.05
CA LEU A 30 5.09 15.12 -8.31
C LEU A 30 6.44 15.33 -7.58
N SER A 31 7.44 15.90 -8.25
CA SER A 31 8.71 16.26 -7.60
C SER A 31 8.53 17.26 -6.46
N TYR A 32 7.61 18.23 -6.57
CA TYR A 32 7.29 19.15 -5.49
C TYR A 32 6.60 18.43 -4.31
N LYS A 33 5.61 17.59 -4.59
CA LYS A 33 4.89 16.77 -3.60
C LYS A 33 5.78 15.75 -2.90
N LEU A 34 6.77 15.19 -3.61
CA LEU A 34 7.71 14.21 -3.07
C LEU A 34 8.86 14.86 -2.30
N ARG A 35 9.15 16.16 -2.48
CA ARG A 35 10.19 16.87 -1.70
C ARG A 35 9.90 16.90 -0.20
N SER A 36 8.63 16.83 0.19
CA SER A 36 8.24 16.79 1.59
C SER A 36 8.36 15.39 2.21
N ILE A 37 8.83 14.39 1.46
CA ILE A 37 9.05 13.03 1.94
C ILE A 37 10.53 12.89 2.28
N ASP A 38 10.83 13.00 3.56
CA ASP A 38 12.16 12.87 4.15
C ASP A 38 12.34 11.53 4.89
N ASN A 39 11.24 10.88 5.28
CA ASN A 39 11.25 9.60 5.99
C ASN A 39 10.01 8.74 5.63
N ILE A 40 9.99 7.51 6.16
CA ILE A 40 8.91 6.52 5.90
C ILE A 40 7.57 6.99 6.46
N GLU A 41 7.56 7.68 7.59
CA GLU A 41 6.34 8.19 8.23
C GLU A 41 5.70 9.30 7.38
N SER A 42 6.51 10.23 6.85
CA SER A 42 6.07 11.27 5.92
C SER A 42 5.42 10.68 4.67
N TYR A 43 5.96 9.56 4.15
CA TYR A 43 5.34 8.81 3.05
C TYR A 43 4.01 8.18 3.47
N GLN A 44 3.97 7.47 4.61
CA GLN A 44 2.77 6.79 5.12
C GLN A 44 1.63 7.78 5.37
N LYS A 45 1.94 8.99 5.87
CA LYS A 45 0.96 10.06 6.02
C LYS A 45 0.35 10.52 4.70
N ILE A 46 1.12 10.57 3.61
CA ILE A 46 0.58 10.87 2.28
C ILE A 46 -0.34 9.75 1.80
N PHE A 47 0.06 8.50 2.03
CA PHE A 47 -0.74 7.32 1.69
C PHE A 47 -2.05 7.28 2.47
N GLU A 48 -2.04 7.55 3.76
CA GLU A 48 -3.25 7.65 4.60
C GLU A 48 -4.21 8.73 4.10
N ASN A 49 -3.70 9.92 3.75
CA ASN A 49 -4.52 10.98 3.17
C ASN A 49 -5.16 10.56 1.83
N LEU A 50 -4.50 9.69 1.06
CA LEU A 50 -5.07 9.13 -0.16
C LEU A 50 -6.19 8.15 0.18
N VAL A 51 -5.98 7.25 1.14
CA VAL A 51 -7.02 6.30 1.61
C VAL A 51 -8.22 7.05 2.18
N GLU A 52 -8.00 8.10 2.96
CA GLU A 52 -9.06 8.96 3.51
C GLU A 52 -9.91 9.60 2.39
N LYS A 53 -9.27 10.05 1.30
CA LYS A 53 -10.01 10.55 0.12
C LYS A 53 -10.82 9.46 -0.56
N VAL A 54 -10.27 8.25 -0.71
CA VAL A 54 -10.99 7.11 -1.29
C VAL A 54 -12.22 6.76 -0.44
N ILE A 55 -12.08 6.73 0.89
CA ILE A 55 -13.20 6.52 1.81
C ILE A 55 -14.28 7.59 1.56
N ASN A 56 -13.91 8.87 1.60
CA ASN A 56 -14.86 9.97 1.50
C ASN A 56 -15.53 10.10 0.12
N GLN A 57 -14.88 9.62 -0.95
CA GLN A 57 -15.37 9.79 -2.33
C GLN A 57 -16.06 8.54 -2.88
N SER A 58 -15.71 7.36 -2.39
CA SER A 58 -16.10 6.08 -3.01
C SER A 58 -16.77 5.10 -2.06
N ILE A 59 -16.73 5.32 -0.75
CA ILE A 59 -17.33 4.42 0.25
C ILE A 59 -18.51 5.13 0.91
N SER A 60 -19.70 4.52 0.84
CA SER A 60 -20.92 5.09 1.42
C SER A 60 -20.88 5.14 2.96
N SER A 61 -20.34 4.11 3.59
CA SER A 61 -20.11 4.06 5.03
C SER A 61 -18.91 3.18 5.36
N PHE A 62 -18.04 3.66 6.25
CA PHE A 62 -16.90 2.93 6.76
C PHE A 62 -16.97 2.92 8.28
N THR A 63 -16.92 1.72 8.88
CA THR A 63 -16.97 1.54 10.35
C THR A 63 -15.92 0.53 10.77
N CYS A 64 -15.31 0.75 11.93
CA CYS A 64 -14.34 -0.15 12.53
C CYS A 64 -14.55 -0.14 14.04
N ASN A 65 -14.73 -1.32 14.63
CA ASN A 65 -15.03 -1.51 16.05
C ASN A 65 -14.05 -2.53 16.65
N GLY A 66 -13.82 -2.47 17.96
CA GLY A 66 -12.98 -3.44 18.68
C GLY A 66 -11.49 -3.13 18.67
N LEU A 67 -11.05 -2.04 18.03
CA LEU A 67 -9.65 -1.61 18.06
C LEU A 67 -9.23 -1.09 19.44
N GLU A 68 -10.18 -0.59 20.22
CA GLU A 68 -10.02 -0.16 21.60
C GLU A 68 -9.70 -1.31 22.57
N GLN A 69 -10.01 -2.55 22.18
CA GLN A 69 -9.73 -3.76 22.97
C GLN A 69 -8.32 -4.31 22.73
N LEU A 70 -7.60 -3.77 21.74
CA LEU A 70 -6.26 -4.20 21.39
C LEU A 70 -5.22 -3.42 22.22
N ASP A 71 -4.21 -4.12 22.71
CA ASP A 71 -3.06 -3.51 23.36
C ASP A 71 -2.08 -2.98 22.30
N LYS A 72 -1.77 -1.69 22.37
CA LYS A 72 -0.85 -1.00 21.45
C LYS A 72 0.58 -1.56 21.46
N ASN A 73 0.96 -2.27 22.52
CA ASN A 73 2.28 -2.87 22.68
C ASN A 73 2.33 -4.34 22.26
N HIS A 74 1.18 -4.95 21.97
CA HIS A 74 1.08 -6.35 21.57
C HIS A 74 1.05 -6.51 20.04
N ARG A 75 1.58 -7.62 19.54
CA ARG A 75 1.57 -7.94 18.10
C ARG A 75 0.36 -8.82 17.79
N TYR A 76 -0.44 -8.44 16.80
CA TYR A 76 -1.64 -9.19 16.40
C TYR A 76 -1.51 -9.69 14.96
N LEU A 77 -2.12 -10.83 14.68
CA LEU A 77 -2.34 -11.34 13.32
C LEU A 77 -3.79 -11.05 12.93
N PHE A 78 -3.96 -10.14 11.98
CA PHE A 78 -5.28 -9.82 11.41
C PHE A 78 -5.57 -10.73 10.23
N ILE A 79 -6.72 -11.39 10.26
CA ILE A 79 -7.18 -12.29 9.19
C ILE A 79 -8.49 -11.71 8.66
N SER A 80 -8.52 -11.39 7.36
CA SER A 80 -9.70 -10.86 6.67
C SER A 80 -10.11 -11.78 5.53
N ASN A 81 -11.37 -11.66 5.12
CA ASN A 81 -11.81 -12.19 3.83
C ASN A 81 -11.18 -11.38 2.68
N HIS A 82 -11.25 -11.94 1.47
CA HIS A 82 -10.45 -11.46 0.34
C HIS A 82 -11.33 -10.91 -0.79
N ARG A 83 -11.94 -9.74 -0.56
CA ARG A 83 -12.70 -9.08 -1.63
C ARG A 83 -11.79 -8.15 -2.45
N ASP A 84 -10.83 -7.49 -1.82
CA ASP A 84 -9.77 -6.73 -2.49
C ASP A 84 -8.46 -6.78 -1.69
N ILE A 85 -7.44 -7.43 -2.27
CA ILE A 85 -6.11 -7.64 -1.64
C ILE A 85 -5.50 -6.34 -1.10
N THR A 86 -5.68 -5.26 -1.86
CA THR A 86 -4.96 -4.00 -1.68
C THR A 86 -5.75 -3.01 -0.84
N LEU A 87 -7.05 -2.85 -1.13
CA LEU A 87 -7.90 -1.89 -0.44
C LEU A 87 -8.25 -2.37 0.97
N ASP A 88 -8.52 -3.67 1.17
CA ASP A 88 -8.87 -4.21 2.49
C ASP A 88 -7.73 -3.93 3.49
N SER A 89 -6.50 -4.18 3.05
CA SER A 89 -5.31 -3.93 3.85
C SER A 89 -5.10 -2.44 4.13
N ALA A 90 -5.33 -1.58 3.14
CA ALA A 90 -5.19 -0.13 3.29
C ALA A 90 -6.22 0.46 4.27
N LEU A 91 -7.47 -0.01 4.22
CA LEU A 91 -8.55 0.43 5.12
C LEU A 91 -8.30 0.01 6.57
N LEU A 92 -7.84 -1.23 6.79
CA LEU A 92 -7.47 -1.68 8.13
C LEU A 92 -6.30 -0.86 8.69
N ASN A 93 -5.30 -0.56 7.85
CA ASN A 93 -4.13 0.19 8.28
C ASN A 93 -4.51 1.62 8.66
N TYR A 94 -5.40 2.24 7.87
CA TYR A 94 -5.99 3.54 8.17
C TYR A 94 -6.74 3.53 9.50
N ALA A 95 -7.58 2.52 9.76
CA ALA A 95 -8.33 2.42 11.02
C ALA A 95 -7.42 2.25 12.24
N LEU A 96 -6.41 1.37 12.14
CA LEU A 96 -5.40 1.16 13.19
C LEU A 96 -4.63 2.46 13.48
N TYR A 97 -4.18 3.15 12.44
CA TYR A 97 -3.47 4.40 12.58
C TYR A 97 -4.32 5.48 13.26
N LYS A 98 -5.58 5.67 12.84
CA LYS A 98 -6.50 6.64 13.47
C LYS A 98 -6.81 6.28 14.93
N ALA A 99 -6.77 5.00 15.32
CA ALA A 99 -6.88 4.55 16.70
C ALA A 99 -5.56 4.66 17.51
N GLY A 100 -4.48 5.16 16.88
CA GLY A 100 -3.17 5.33 17.51
C GLY A 100 -2.40 4.02 17.72
N HIS A 101 -2.71 2.99 16.93
CA HIS A 101 -1.94 1.75 16.84
C HIS A 101 -0.81 1.91 15.82
N LYS A 102 0.24 1.08 15.94
CA LYS A 102 1.24 0.95 14.88
C LYS A 102 0.61 0.31 13.65
N THR A 103 0.96 0.81 12.47
CA THR A 103 0.56 0.21 11.19
C THR A 103 1.13 -1.21 11.04
N PHE A 104 0.37 -2.10 10.41
CA PHE A 104 0.70 -3.53 10.29
C PHE A 104 1.49 -3.84 9.00
N ASN A 105 2.13 -5.01 8.96
CA ASN A 105 2.84 -5.50 7.79
C ASN A 105 1.87 -6.24 6.86
N ILE A 106 1.87 -5.91 5.57
CA ILE A 106 0.91 -6.47 4.61
C ILE A 106 1.59 -7.59 3.80
N ALA A 107 0.96 -8.76 3.78
CA ALA A 107 1.38 -9.87 2.94
C ALA A 107 0.89 -9.65 1.51
N VAL A 108 1.81 -9.56 0.53
CA VAL A 108 1.43 -9.41 -0.89
C VAL A 108 2.09 -10.49 -1.73
N GLY A 109 1.33 -11.10 -2.64
CA GLY A 109 1.88 -12.05 -3.60
C GLY A 109 2.80 -11.39 -4.62
N ASP A 110 3.84 -12.12 -5.03
CA ASP A 110 4.74 -11.78 -6.13
C ASP A 110 4.04 -11.42 -7.46
N ASN A 111 2.87 -12.01 -7.72
CA ASN A 111 2.06 -11.73 -8.91
C ASN A 111 1.70 -10.25 -9.12
N LEU A 112 1.66 -9.44 -8.05
CA LEU A 112 1.31 -8.01 -8.12
C LEU A 112 2.53 -7.10 -8.32
N MET A 113 3.74 -7.66 -8.39
CA MET A 113 5.00 -6.94 -8.22
C MET A 113 5.98 -7.08 -9.39
N ASN A 114 5.49 -7.24 -10.61
CA ASN A 114 6.34 -7.30 -11.82
C ASN A 114 7.12 -5.99 -12.05
N THR A 115 6.63 -4.90 -11.47
CA THR A 115 7.17 -3.56 -11.65
C THR A 115 7.97 -3.13 -10.41
N ARG A 116 9.29 -2.92 -10.58
CA ARG A 116 10.22 -2.61 -9.47
C ARG A 116 9.79 -1.43 -8.59
N TRP A 117 9.37 -0.32 -9.20
CA TRP A 117 8.98 0.87 -8.42
C TRP A 117 7.67 0.66 -7.63
N VAL A 118 6.75 -0.18 -8.11
CA VAL A 118 5.52 -0.56 -7.39
C VAL A 118 5.88 -1.41 -6.17
N ALA A 119 6.81 -2.35 -6.34
CA ALA A 119 7.32 -3.18 -5.25
C ALA A 119 7.98 -2.32 -4.15
N ASP A 120 8.77 -1.32 -4.55
CA ASP A 120 9.41 -0.40 -3.60
C ASP A 120 8.37 0.47 -2.85
N LEU A 121 7.33 0.94 -3.54
CA LEU A 121 6.23 1.68 -2.93
C LEU A 121 5.46 0.85 -1.89
N MET A 122 5.23 -0.42 -2.20
CA MET A 122 4.55 -1.35 -1.30
C MET A 122 5.41 -1.68 -0.08
N ARG A 123 6.72 -1.83 -0.25
CA ARG A 123 7.66 -2.00 0.88
C ARG A 123 7.66 -0.79 1.82
N LEU A 124 7.52 0.43 1.30
CA LEU A 124 7.37 1.64 2.14
C LEU A 124 6.08 1.63 2.98
N ASN A 125 5.03 0.96 2.51
CA ASN A 125 3.80 0.67 3.28
C ASN A 125 3.92 -0.60 4.15
N LYS A 126 5.14 -1.02 4.46
CA LYS A 126 5.44 -2.23 5.26
C LYS A 126 4.91 -3.53 4.65
N SER A 127 4.70 -3.55 3.33
CA SER A 127 4.36 -4.79 2.64
C SER A 127 5.58 -5.67 2.46
N PHE A 128 5.43 -6.98 2.67
CA PHE A 128 6.43 -7.98 2.33
C PHE A 128 5.90 -8.90 1.23
N ILE A 129 6.82 -9.38 0.39
CA ILE A 129 6.49 -10.15 -0.80
C ILE A 129 6.57 -11.63 -0.46
N ILE A 130 5.48 -12.35 -0.69
CA ILE A 130 5.42 -13.80 -0.63
C ILE A 130 5.65 -14.33 -2.04
N GLN A 131 6.77 -15.02 -2.24
CA GLN A 131 7.03 -15.75 -3.47
C GLN A 131 6.16 -17.00 -3.50
N ARG A 132 5.19 -17.01 -4.43
CA ARG A 132 4.27 -18.11 -4.68
C ARG A 132 4.49 -18.73 -6.05
N SER A 133 5.09 -17.98 -6.96
CA SER A 133 5.51 -18.45 -8.28
C SER A 133 6.86 -19.17 -8.15
N GLY A 134 6.82 -20.49 -8.19
CA GLY A 134 8.00 -21.34 -8.28
C GLY A 134 7.63 -22.59 -9.05
N ASP A 135 8.49 -23.00 -9.98
CA ASP A 135 8.22 -24.17 -10.83
C ASP A 135 8.24 -25.48 -10.03
N THR A 136 8.89 -25.47 -8.85
CA THR A 136 8.99 -26.64 -7.97
C THR A 136 8.50 -26.36 -6.56
N LYS A 137 8.04 -27.42 -5.87
CA LYS A 137 7.68 -27.38 -4.44
C LYS A 137 8.84 -26.88 -3.55
N LYS A 138 10.10 -27.12 -3.97
CA LYS A 138 11.30 -26.67 -3.26
C LYS A 138 11.46 -25.16 -3.31
N ASP A 139 11.13 -24.54 -4.45
CA ASP A 139 11.24 -23.08 -4.62
C ASP A 139 10.16 -22.36 -3.81
N ILE A 140 8.93 -22.89 -3.82
CA ILE A 140 7.84 -22.39 -2.97
C ILE A 140 8.23 -22.49 -1.48
N TYR A 141 8.82 -23.62 -1.05
CA TYR A 141 9.28 -23.79 0.33
C TYR A 141 10.38 -22.79 0.72
N LYS A 142 11.35 -22.54 -0.17
CA LYS A 142 12.37 -21.52 0.05
C LYS A 142 11.76 -20.12 0.18
N GLY A 143 10.80 -19.78 -0.68
CA GLY A 143 10.07 -18.51 -0.62
C GLY A 143 9.34 -18.32 0.72
N LEU A 144 8.65 -19.37 1.18
CA LEU A 144 7.99 -19.39 2.49
C LEU A 144 8.98 -19.24 3.66
N SER A 145 10.11 -19.95 3.61
CA SER A 145 11.16 -19.85 4.63
C SER A 145 11.76 -18.45 4.69
N LEU A 146 12.00 -17.83 3.53
CA LEU A 146 12.50 -16.45 3.45
C LEU A 146 11.49 -15.45 4.02
N ALA A 147 10.20 -15.62 3.74
CA ALA A 147 9.15 -14.80 4.34
C ALA A 147 9.07 -14.99 5.86
N SER A 148 9.24 -16.21 6.36
CA SER A 148 9.24 -16.50 7.80
C SER A 148 10.35 -15.77 8.55
N ASN A 149 11.53 -15.61 7.94
CA ASN A 149 12.65 -14.88 8.56
C ASN A 149 12.36 -13.39 8.79
N ILE A 150 11.39 -12.81 8.09
CA ILE A 150 10.97 -11.41 8.27
C ILE A 150 10.26 -11.23 9.62
N PHE A 151 9.64 -12.29 10.15
CA PHE A 151 8.85 -12.24 11.39
C PHE A 151 9.58 -12.74 12.63
N MET A 152 10.59 -13.58 12.43
CA MET A 152 11.34 -14.26 13.50
C MET A 152 12.50 -13.42 14.06
N ASN A 153 12.87 -12.32 13.41
CA ASN A 153 13.87 -11.34 13.87
C ASN A 153 13.17 -10.07 14.38
#